data_AF-A0A8S4S5P4-F1
#
_entry.id   AF-A0A8S4S5P4-F1
#
_cell.length_a   1.000
_cell.length_b   1.000
_cell.length_c   1.000
_cell.angle_alpha   90.00
_cell.angle_beta   90.00
_cell.angle_gamma   90.00
#
_symmetry.space_group_name_H-M   'P 1'
#
loop_
_entity.id
_entity.type
_entity.pdbx_description
1 polymer ?
#
loop_
_entity_poly.entity_id
_entity_poly.type
_entity_poly.pdbx_seq_one_letter_code
_entity_poly.pdbx_strand_id
1 'polypeptide(L)'
;YSRIPVYEGTRTNIVTVLFIKDLAFVDPDDNTPLRTLCQYYQNPCNFVFEDVTLDVMFKQFKEGHKGHMAFVHRINNEGEGDPFYETIGLVTLEDVIEEMIQAEIIDETDVFMDNRSKRRRNRPQHKLQDFAAFAERHENQRIHISPQLTLATFQFLSTSEYIH
;
A
#
# COMPACT_ATOMS: atom_id res chain seq x y z
N TYR A 1 -0.58 4.82 -1.28
CA TYR A 1 -1.06 3.79 -0.34
C TYR A 1 -0.17 3.72 0.89
N SER A 2 -0.76 3.73 2.10
CA SER A 2 -0.04 3.65 3.39
C SER A 2 0.08 2.23 3.96
N ARG A 3 -0.76 1.30 3.48
CA ARG A 3 -0.86 -0.10 3.90
C ARG A 3 -0.90 -0.97 2.66
N ILE A 4 -0.05 -2.00 2.60
CA ILE A 4 0.07 -2.87 1.43
C ILE A 4 -0.10 -4.33 1.87
N PRO A 5 -1.13 -5.05 1.39
CA PRO A 5 -1.27 -6.48 1.65
C PRO A 5 -0.10 -7.28 1.06
N VAL A 6 0.44 -8.21 1.85
CA VAL A 6 1.49 -9.13 1.44
C VAL A 6 0.91 -10.54 1.39
N TYR A 7 1.02 -11.18 0.24
CA TYR A 7 0.49 -12.53 -0.01
C TYR A 7 1.62 -13.52 -0.32
N GLU A 8 1.38 -14.81 -0.08
CA GLU A 8 2.31 -15.89 -0.43
C GLU A 8 1.64 -16.86 -1.40
N GLY A 9 2.25 -17.05 -2.58
CA GLY A 9 1.68 -17.87 -3.63
C GLY A 9 0.50 -17.18 -4.33
N THR A 10 -0.73 -17.43 -3.89
CA THR A 10 -1.94 -16.87 -4.49
C THR A 10 -2.33 -15.54 -3.85
N ARG A 11 -2.95 -14.63 -4.62
CA ARG A 11 -3.41 -13.32 -4.12
C ARG A 11 -4.48 -13.42 -3.03
N THR A 12 -5.14 -14.55 -2.94
CA THR A 12 -6.12 -14.88 -1.89
C THR A 12 -5.45 -15.26 -0.56
N ASN A 13 -4.18 -15.66 -0.58
CA ASN A 13 -3.46 -16.07 0.62
C ASN A 13 -2.69 -14.89 1.24
N ILE A 14 -3.42 -14.00 1.92
CA ILE A 14 -2.84 -12.85 2.61
C ILE A 14 -2.18 -13.29 3.91
N VAL A 15 -0.89 -12.99 4.06
CA VAL A 15 -0.07 -13.40 5.21
C VAL A 15 0.13 -12.25 6.20
N THR A 16 0.35 -11.03 5.72
CA THR A 16 0.56 -9.84 6.56
C THR A 16 0.25 -8.54 5.82
N VAL A 17 0.35 -7.41 6.51
CA VAL A 17 0.25 -6.07 5.95
C VAL A 17 1.58 -5.35 6.14
N LEU A 18 2.14 -4.78 5.07
CA LEU A 18 3.28 -3.88 5.16
C LEU A 18 2.79 -2.44 5.38
N PHE A 19 3.24 -1.79 6.44
CA PHE A 19 3.04 -0.34 6.58
C PHE A 19 4.22 0.42 5.97
N ILE A 20 3.95 1.49 5.24
CA ILE A 20 5.01 2.32 4.64
C ILE A 20 5.96 2.87 5.73
N LYS A 21 5.45 3.18 6.92
CA LYS A 21 6.27 3.65 8.05
C LYS A 21 7.32 2.61 8.51
N ASP A 22 7.07 1.32 8.26
CA ASP A 22 7.99 0.24 8.62
C ASP A 22 9.24 0.25 7.72
N LEU A 23 9.17 0.95 6.58
CA LEU A 23 10.30 1.17 5.66
C LEU A 23 11.17 2.37 6.06
N ALA A 24 10.81 3.14 7.09
CA ALA A 24 11.49 4.40 7.43
C ALA A 24 12.99 4.23 7.75
N PHE A 25 13.39 3.07 8.28
CA PHE A 25 14.77 2.74 8.62
C PHE A 25 15.38 1.68 7.70
N VAL A 26 14.70 1.35 6.61
CA VAL A 26 15.20 0.37 5.64
C VAL A 26 16.07 1.11 4.64
N ASP A 27 17.35 0.77 4.61
CA ASP A 27 18.24 1.23 3.55
C ASP A 27 17.94 0.42 2.28
N PRO A 28 17.56 1.07 1.17
CA PRO A 28 17.40 0.39 -0.10
C PRO A 28 18.69 -0.26 -0.63
N ASP A 29 19.88 0.24 -0.27
CA ASP A 29 21.18 -0.31 -0.71
C ASP A 29 21.48 -1.66 -0.06
N ASP A 30 20.91 -1.94 1.13
CA ASP A 30 21.05 -3.23 1.81
C ASP A 30 20.32 -4.38 1.10
N ASN A 31 19.40 -4.07 0.17
CA ASN A 31 18.56 -5.05 -0.52
C ASN A 31 17.86 -6.02 0.44
N THR A 32 17.42 -5.51 1.60
CA THR A 32 16.78 -6.30 2.65
C THR A 32 15.53 -7.00 2.11
N PRO A 33 15.43 -8.35 2.21
CA PRO A 33 14.25 -9.06 1.76
C PRO A 33 12.98 -8.63 2.50
N LEU A 34 11.89 -8.41 1.76
CA LEU A 34 10.59 -8.05 2.35
C LEU A 34 10.13 -9.06 3.41
N ARG A 35 10.43 -10.35 3.21
CA ARG A 35 10.12 -11.42 4.18
C ARG A 35 10.67 -11.10 5.58
N THR A 36 11.87 -10.52 5.68
CA THR A 36 12.50 -10.17 6.95
C THR A 36 11.70 -9.09 7.68
N LEU A 37 11.25 -8.06 6.96
CA LEU A 37 10.42 -7.00 7.53
C LEU A 37 9.05 -7.53 7.97
N CYS A 38 8.41 -8.34 7.12
CA CYS A 38 7.15 -8.99 7.43
C CYS A 38 7.23 -9.87 8.69
N GLN A 39 8.31 -10.65 8.84
CA GLN A 39 8.54 -11.50 10.00
C GLN A 39 8.92 -10.72 11.26
N TYR A 40 9.55 -9.56 11.12
CA TYR A 40 9.94 -8.71 12.23
C TYR A 40 8.75 -7.95 12.81
N TYR A 41 7.98 -7.26 11.96
CA TYR A 41 6.85 -6.43 12.41
C TYR A 41 5.59 -7.25 12.71
N GLN A 42 5.37 -8.36 12.00
CA GLN A 42 4.21 -9.26 12.17
C GLN A 42 2.89 -8.51 12.29
N ASN A 43 2.70 -7.51 11.42
CA ASN A 43 1.53 -6.65 11.48
C ASN A 43 0.26 -7.53 11.35
N PRO A 44 -0.71 -7.36 12.27
CA PRO A 44 -1.89 -8.21 12.30
C PRO A 44 -2.78 -7.96 11.08
N CYS A 45 -3.32 -9.04 10.52
CA CYS A 45 -4.37 -8.96 9.51
C CYS A 45 -5.73 -9.00 10.20
N ASN A 46 -6.57 -7.99 9.96
CA ASN A 46 -7.96 -8.03 10.37
C ASN A 46 -8.78 -8.75 9.31
N PHE A 47 -9.43 -9.85 9.67
CA PHE A 47 -10.32 -10.59 8.78
C PHE A 47 -11.76 -10.44 9.26
N VAL A 48 -12.66 -10.19 8.31
CA VAL A 48 -14.10 -10.02 8.52
C VAL A 48 -14.87 -10.81 7.48
N PHE A 49 -16.11 -11.20 7.78
CA PHE A 49 -16.96 -11.92 6.84
C PHE A 49 -17.71 -10.95 5.92
N GLU A 50 -18.12 -11.43 4.75
CA GLU A 50 -18.84 -10.63 3.75
C GLU A 50 -20.23 -10.15 4.20
N ASP A 51 -20.82 -10.79 5.21
CA ASP A 51 -22.11 -10.45 5.79
C ASP A 51 -22.02 -9.37 6.90
N VAL A 52 -20.80 -8.95 7.27
CA VAL A 52 -20.60 -7.88 8.24
C VAL A 52 -21.01 -6.53 7.66
N THR A 53 -21.88 -5.81 8.37
CA THR A 53 -22.39 -4.51 7.95
C THR A 53 -21.38 -3.36 8.15
N LEU A 54 -21.53 -2.30 7.35
CA LEU A 54 -20.63 -1.14 7.39
C LEU A 54 -20.63 -0.41 8.74
N ASP A 55 -21.74 -0.40 9.49
CA ASP A 55 -21.80 0.23 10.82
C ASP A 55 -20.95 -0.53 11.85
N VAL A 56 -20.91 -1.86 11.76
CA VAL A 56 -20.04 -2.71 12.57
C VAL A 56 -18.59 -2.50 12.16
N MET A 57 -18.29 -2.45 10.86
CA MET A 57 -16.94 -2.13 10.36
C MET A 57 -16.45 -0.77 10.84
N PHE A 58 -17.30 0.26 10.78
CA PHE A 58 -16.98 1.60 11.26
C PHE A 58 -16.63 1.61 12.75
N LYS A 59 -17.42 0.91 13.58
CA LYS A 59 -17.13 0.77 15.02
C LYS A 59 -15.78 0.07 15.25
N GLN A 60 -15.53 -1.05 14.56
CA GLN A 60 -14.26 -1.78 14.67
C GLN A 60 -13.05 -0.93 14.27
N PHE A 61 -13.16 -0.16 13.18
CA PHE A 61 -12.08 0.73 12.74
C PHE A 61 -11.87 1.92 13.69
N LYS A 62 -12.93 2.43 14.33
CA LYS A 62 -12.84 3.50 15.32
C LYS A 62 -12.18 3.07 16.63
N GLU A 63 -12.37 1.81 17.03
CA GLU A 63 -11.72 1.27 18.22
C GLU A 63 -10.18 1.26 18.08
N GLY A 64 -9.65 1.26 16.86
CA GLY A 64 -8.22 1.42 16.57
C GLY A 64 -7.36 0.18 16.79
N HIS A 65 -7.81 -0.79 17.61
CA HIS A 65 -7.06 -2.01 17.93
C HIS A 65 -6.72 -2.89 16.71
N LYS A 66 -7.59 -2.89 15.69
CA LYS A 66 -7.47 -3.73 14.49
C LYS A 66 -6.96 -3.00 13.24
N GLY A 67 -6.59 -1.72 13.37
CA GLY A 67 -6.21 -0.86 12.25
C GLY A 67 -7.39 -0.39 11.39
N HIS A 68 -7.09 0.12 10.19
CA HIS A 68 -8.04 0.76 9.28
C HIS A 68 -8.15 0.04 7.92
N MET A 69 -7.75 -1.23 7.88
CA MET A 69 -7.84 -2.11 6.72
C MET A 69 -8.29 -3.48 7.22
N ALA A 70 -9.24 -4.09 6.54
CA ALA A 70 -9.72 -5.44 6.81
C ALA A 70 -9.84 -6.23 5.51
N PHE A 71 -9.57 -7.53 5.58
CA PHE A 71 -9.73 -8.49 4.50
C PHE A 71 -11.09 -9.18 4.63
N VAL A 72 -11.84 -9.23 3.54
CA VAL A 72 -13.19 -9.78 3.51
C VAL A 72 -13.12 -11.24 3.10
N HIS A 73 -13.68 -12.12 3.93
CA HIS A 73 -13.76 -13.56 3.71
C HIS A 73 -15.18 -13.98 3.34
N ARG A 74 -15.24 -14.88 2.36
CA ARG A 74 -16.41 -15.70 2.06
C ARG A 74 -16.15 -17.13 2.53
N ILE A 75 -17.19 -17.77 3.03
CA ILE A 75 -17.17 -19.22 3.29
C ILE A 75 -17.50 -19.92 1.99
N ASN A 76 -16.54 -20.65 1.42
CA ASN A 76 -16.75 -21.46 0.24
C ASN A 76 -17.11 -22.89 0.67
N ASN A 77 -18.33 -23.31 0.31
CA ASN A 77 -18.86 -24.65 0.58
C ASN A 77 -18.97 -25.50 -0.69
N GLU A 78 -18.41 -25.03 -1.82
CA GLU A 78 -18.50 -25.75 -3.09
C GLU A 78 -17.43 -26.83 -3.18
N GLY A 79 -17.85 -28.07 -3.50
CA GLY A 79 -16.97 -29.21 -3.73
C GLY A 79 -17.10 -30.34 -2.71
N GLU A 80 -16.37 -31.43 -2.94
CA GLU A 80 -16.24 -32.53 -1.98
C GLU A 80 -15.08 -32.23 -1.02
N GLY A 81 -15.38 -31.55 0.09
CA GLY A 81 -14.40 -31.19 1.11
C GLY A 81 -15.01 -30.39 2.26
N ASP A 82 -14.20 -30.13 3.28
CA ASP A 82 -14.59 -29.23 4.36
C ASP A 82 -14.66 -27.78 3.84
N PRO A 83 -15.62 -26.97 4.33
CA PRO A 83 -15.68 -25.55 4.03
C PRO A 83 -14.35 -24.84 4.31
N PHE A 84 -13.97 -23.93 3.42
CA PHE A 84 -12.77 -23.12 3.59
C PHE A 84 -13.06 -21.62 3.41
N TYR A 85 -12.21 -20.80 4.02
CA TYR A 85 -12.32 -19.34 3.89
C TYR A 85 -11.55 -18.87 2.66
N GLU A 86 -12.22 -18.05 1.85
CA GLU A 86 -11.64 -17.43 0.67
C GLU A 86 -11.63 -15.91 0.84
N THR A 87 -10.46 -15.28 0.70
CA THR A 87 -10.36 -13.82 0.66
C THR A 87 -10.88 -13.30 -0.67
N ILE A 88 -12.00 -12.59 -0.64
CA ILE A 88 -12.65 -12.02 -1.83
C ILE A 88 -12.27 -10.56 -2.09
N GLY A 89 -11.74 -9.87 -1.08
CA GLY A 89 -11.37 -8.46 -1.19
C GLY A 89 -10.87 -7.86 0.12
N LEU A 90 -10.78 -6.54 0.14
CA LEU A 90 -10.45 -5.76 1.34
C LEU A 90 -11.36 -4.53 1.42
N VAL A 91 -11.46 -3.97 2.62
CA VAL A 91 -12.20 -2.74 2.92
C VAL A 91 -11.35 -1.90 3.86
N THR A 92 -11.38 -0.58 3.67
CA THR A 92 -10.67 0.40 4.49
C THR A 92 -11.63 1.32 5.22
N LEU A 93 -11.11 2.05 6.22
CA LEU A 93 -11.92 3.09 6.89
C LEU A 93 -12.36 4.19 5.93
N GLU A 94 -11.54 4.51 4.93
CA GLU A 94 -11.86 5.50 3.89
C GLU A 94 -13.11 5.06 3.12
N ASP A 95 -13.14 3.81 2.62
CA ASP A 95 -14.30 3.26 1.89
C ASP A 95 -15.60 3.32 2.73
N VAL A 96 -15.50 3.00 4.03
CA VAL A 96 -16.67 3.05 4.94
C VAL A 96 -17.18 4.48 5.10
N ILE A 97 -16.28 5.47 5.20
CA ILE A 97 -16.67 6.88 5.33
C ILE A 97 -17.25 7.39 4.01
N GLU A 98 -16.64 7.07 2.87
CA GLU A 98 -17.12 7.45 1.54
C GLU A 98 -18.57 7.00 1.32
N GLU A 99 -18.89 5.76 1.69
CA GLU A 99 -20.26 5.23 1.63
C GLU A 99 -21.19 5.91 2.66
N MET A 100 -20.70 6.37 3.81
CA MET A 100 -21.52 7.13 4.76
C MET A 100 -21.86 8.55 4.27
N ILE A 101 -20.91 9.24 3.64
CA ILE A 101 -21.08 10.63 3.17
C ILE A 101 -21.55 10.72 1.71
N GLN A 102 -21.58 9.59 0.99
CA GLN A 102 -21.93 9.50 -0.43
C GLN A 102 -21.07 10.42 -1.31
N ALA A 103 -19.78 10.52 -0.98
CA ALA A 103 -18.79 11.33 -1.67
C ALA A 103 -17.40 10.69 -1.59
N GLU A 104 -16.66 10.73 -2.70
CA GLU A 104 -15.28 10.23 -2.79
C GLU A 104 -14.33 11.11 -1.98
N ILE A 105 -13.40 10.48 -1.26
CA ILE A 105 -12.34 11.14 -0.52
C ILE A 105 -11.06 11.00 -1.34
N ILE A 106 -10.57 12.13 -1.88
CA ILE A 106 -9.38 12.14 -2.74
C ILE A 106 -8.18 12.66 -1.95
N ASP A 107 -7.19 11.79 -1.73
CA ASP A 107 -5.92 12.16 -1.11
C ASP A 107 -5.00 12.94 -2.07
N GLU A 108 -4.03 13.62 -1.49
CA GLU A 108 -2.97 14.29 -2.23
C GLU A 108 -2.17 13.32 -3.09
N THR A 109 -2.02 12.06 -2.67
CA THR A 109 -1.23 11.06 -3.38
C THR A 109 -2.02 10.23 -4.41
N ASP A 110 -3.34 10.43 -4.50
CA ASP A 110 -4.19 9.60 -5.36
C ASP A 110 -4.05 9.90 -6.85
N VAL A 111 -3.93 8.80 -7.62
CA VAL A 111 -3.81 8.78 -9.08
C VAL A 111 -5.18 8.79 -9.77
N PHE A 112 -6.20 8.26 -9.10
CA PHE A 112 -7.57 8.15 -9.59
C PHE A 112 -8.50 9.01 -8.75
N MET A 113 -9.54 9.58 -9.36
CA MET A 113 -10.55 10.40 -8.65
C MET A 113 -11.78 9.61 -8.21
N ASP A 114 -11.95 8.41 -8.75
CA ASP A 114 -13.09 7.52 -8.49
C ASP A 114 -12.61 6.08 -8.72
N ASN A 115 -12.74 5.25 -7.69
CA ASN A 115 -12.27 3.87 -7.69
C ASN A 115 -13.14 2.94 -8.58
N ARG A 116 -14.41 3.28 -8.84
CA ARG A 116 -15.32 2.53 -9.72
C ARG A 116 -15.10 2.88 -11.19
N SER A 117 -15.04 4.17 -11.53
CA SER A 117 -14.87 4.60 -12.91
C SER A 117 -13.40 4.63 -13.39
N LYS A 118 -12.44 4.46 -12.47
CA LYS A 118 -10.99 4.55 -12.73
C LYS A 118 -10.60 5.82 -13.47
N ARG A 119 -11.34 6.91 -13.26
CA ARG A 119 -11.09 8.17 -13.93
C ARG A 119 -9.77 8.75 -13.44
N ARG A 120 -8.78 8.81 -14.34
CA ARG A 120 -7.44 9.32 -14.03
C ARG A 120 -7.50 10.80 -13.69
N ARG A 121 -6.76 11.21 -12.67
CA ARG A 121 -6.61 12.60 -12.27
C ARG A 121 -5.76 13.35 -13.29
N ASN A 122 -6.26 14.47 -13.81
CA ASN A 122 -5.46 15.37 -14.65
C ASN A 122 -4.56 16.23 -13.75
N ARG A 123 -3.39 15.69 -13.36
CA ARG A 123 -2.31 16.48 -12.75
C ARG A 123 -1.13 16.59 -13.74
N PRO A 124 -0.48 17.75 -13.87
CA PRO A 124 0.87 17.76 -14.42
C PRO A 124 1.74 16.92 -13.50
N GLN A 125 2.40 15.88 -14.04
CA GLN A 125 3.36 15.07 -13.29
C GLN A 125 4.37 16.02 -12.65
N HIS A 126 4.37 16.11 -11.33
CA HIS A 126 5.42 16.80 -10.61
C HIS A 126 6.67 15.92 -10.72
N LYS A 127 7.45 16.10 -11.81
CA LYS A 127 8.62 15.29 -12.17
C LYS A 127 9.66 15.12 -11.04
N LEU A 128 9.59 15.96 -10.01
CA LEU A 128 10.47 15.94 -8.83
C LEU A 128 10.29 14.73 -7.90
N GLN A 129 9.19 13.97 -8.01
CA GLN A 129 8.92 12.81 -7.12
C GLN A 129 9.01 11.44 -7.80
N ASP A 130 9.31 11.36 -9.10
CA ASP A 130 9.48 10.08 -9.78
C ASP A 130 10.84 9.46 -9.43
N PHE A 131 10.91 8.83 -8.24
CA PHE A 131 12.00 7.93 -7.83
C PHE A 131 12.31 6.89 -8.91
N ALA A 132 11.30 6.49 -9.68
CA ALA A 132 11.44 5.55 -10.79
C ALA A 132 12.46 6.01 -11.85
N ALA A 133 12.56 7.32 -12.09
CA ALA A 133 13.54 7.88 -13.03
C ALA A 133 15.00 7.64 -12.58
N PHE A 134 15.23 7.53 -11.27
CA PHE A 134 16.56 7.24 -10.71
C PHE A 134 16.82 5.74 -10.52
N ALA A 135 15.77 4.92 -10.53
CA ALA A 135 15.87 3.46 -10.40
C ALA A 135 16.21 2.75 -11.73
N GLU A 136 16.09 3.43 -12.88
CA GLU A 136 16.46 2.89 -14.18
C GLU A 136 17.98 2.66 -14.26
N ARG A 137 18.38 1.38 -14.27
CA ARG A 137 19.78 0.98 -14.50
C ARG A 137 20.06 1.04 -16.00
N HIS A 138 20.84 2.02 -16.44
CA HIS A 138 21.37 2.04 -17.80
C HIS A 138 22.54 1.04 -17.92
N GLU A 139 22.32 -0.07 -18.63
CA GLU A 139 23.29 -1.18 -18.82
C GLU A 139 24.65 -0.76 -19.41
N ASN A 140 24.76 0.44 -20.00
CA ASN A 140 25.96 0.94 -20.67
C ASN A 140 26.78 1.99 -19.88
N GLN A 141 26.48 2.23 -18.60
CA GLN A 141 27.26 3.16 -17.79
C GLN A 141 28.51 2.50 -17.20
N ARG A 142 29.69 3.10 -17.45
CA ARG A 142 30.99 2.66 -16.91
C ARG A 142 31.14 2.88 -15.40
N ILE A 143 30.27 3.69 -14.79
CA ILE A 143 30.30 4.05 -13.38
C ILE A 143 28.97 3.62 -12.79
N HIS A 144 29.01 2.72 -11.81
CA HIS A 144 27.81 2.21 -11.14
C HIS A 144 27.55 3.05 -9.88
N ILE A 145 26.59 3.97 -9.98
CA ILE A 145 26.12 4.80 -8.87
C ILE A 145 24.78 4.21 -8.41
N SER A 146 24.56 4.08 -7.09
CA SER A 146 23.26 3.63 -6.60
C SER A 146 22.17 4.68 -6.89
N PRO A 147 20.93 4.27 -7.19
CA PRO A 147 19.79 5.19 -7.33
C PRO A 147 19.66 6.18 -6.17
N GLN A 148 19.98 5.72 -4.96
CA GLN A 148 19.89 6.43 -3.69
C GLN A 148 20.94 7.52 -3.60
N LEU A 149 22.19 7.23 -3.97
CA LEU A 149 23.25 8.23 -4.05
C LEU A 149 22.95 9.28 -5.13
N THR A 150 22.38 8.85 -6.26
CA THR A 150 21.97 9.77 -7.34
C THR A 150 20.86 10.71 -6.86
N LEU A 151 19.85 10.17 -6.19
CA LEU A 151 18.76 10.95 -5.62
C LEU A 151 19.25 11.91 -4.54
N ALA A 152 20.08 11.44 -3.60
CA ALA A 152 20.63 12.28 -2.54
C ALA A 152 21.43 13.45 -3.13
N THR A 153 22.24 13.19 -4.16
CA THR A 153 22.98 14.22 -4.89
C THR A 153 22.04 15.21 -5.58
N PHE A 154 20.99 14.72 -6.25
CA PHE A 154 19.97 15.57 -6.89
C PHE A 154 19.24 16.45 -5.87
N GLN A 155 18.80 15.88 -4.74
CA GLN A 155 18.17 16.62 -3.65
C GLN A 155 19.12 17.68 -3.06
N PHE A 156 20.38 17.33 -2.84
CA PHE A 156 21.39 18.27 -2.34
C PHE A 156 21.61 19.44 -3.30
N LEU A 157 21.81 19.16 -4.59
CA LEU A 157 22.02 20.20 -5.61
C LEU A 157 20.79 21.09 -5.80
N SER A 158 19.60 20.50 -5.90
CA SER A 158 18.34 21.23 -6.10
C SER A 158 17.94 22.12 -4.92
N THR A 159 18.34 21.76 -3.70
CA THR A 159 18.06 22.56 -2.50
C THR A 159 19.14 23.61 -2.23
N SER A 160 20.37 23.36 -2.68
CA SER A 160 21.51 24.26 -2.48
C SER A 160 21.52 25.47 -3.45
N GLU A 161 20.90 25.36 -4.64
CA GLU A 161 20.78 26.48 -5.59
C GLU A 161 19.80 27.60 -5.16
N TYR A 162 19.04 27.42 -4.07
CA TYR A 162 18.13 28.44 -3.52
C TYR A 162 18.77 29.36 -2.46
N ILE A 163 20.08 29.24 -2.23
CA ILE A 163 20.83 30.13 -1.32
C ILE A 163 21.75 31.02 -2.15
N HIS A 164 21.19 32.05 -2.80
CA HIS A 164 21.91 33.24 -3.25
C HIS A 164 20.98 34.43 -3.44
#